data_AF-A0A382D5S9-F1
#
_entry.id   AF-A0A382D5S9-F1
#
_cell.length_a   1.000
_cell.length_b   1.000
_cell.length_c   1.000
_cell.angle_alpha   90.00
_cell.angle_beta   90.00
_cell.angle_gamma   90.00
#
_symmetry.space_group_name_H-M   'P 1'
#
loop_
_entity.id
_entity.type
_entity.pdbx_description
1 polymer ?
#
loop_
_entity_poly.entity_id
_entity_poly.type
_entity_poly.pdbx_seq_one_letter_code
_entity_poly.pdbx_strand_id
1 'polypeptide(L)'
;MSNEFREFLIDSIYIDSGVQHVYKFPNNFGASVIKTDYSYGGKRGLWELAVLDANDDITYHTPITQDVIGHLAWKNVEKFLAEIKDL
;
A
#
# COMPACT_ATOMS: atom_id res chain seq x y z
N MET A 1 1.48 -4.44 17.91
CA MET A 1 1.58 -4.22 16.47
C MET A 1 2.50 -3.04 16.27
N SER A 2 3.68 -3.27 15.70
CA SER A 2 4.71 -2.26 15.55
C SER A 2 4.18 -1.13 14.68
N ASN A 3 4.31 0.09 15.19
CA ASN A 3 3.84 1.32 14.57
C ASN A 3 4.87 1.83 13.53
N GLU A 4 5.64 0.93 12.94
CA GLU A 4 6.90 1.21 12.23
C GLU A 4 6.67 2.10 11.01
N PHE A 5 5.59 1.84 10.27
CA PHE A 5 5.31 2.62 9.07
C PHE A 5 4.44 3.87 9.31
N ARG A 6 4.03 4.14 10.56
CA ARG A 6 3.10 5.25 10.83
C ARG A 6 3.72 6.62 10.57
N GLU A 7 5.02 6.76 10.72
CA GLU A 7 5.71 8.01 10.39
C GLU A 7 5.70 8.32 8.88
N PHE A 8 5.53 7.29 8.04
CA PHE A 8 5.45 7.40 6.59
C PHE A 8 4.01 7.47 6.06
N LEU A 9 3.01 7.29 6.93
CA LEU A 9 1.59 7.42 6.56
C LEU A 9 1.25 8.89 6.39
N ILE A 10 1.01 9.32 5.15
CA ILE A 10 0.73 10.73 4.84
C ILE A 10 -0.78 11.03 4.74
N ASP A 11 -1.60 10.02 4.40
CA ASP A 11 -3.04 10.20 4.33
C ASP A 11 -3.80 8.89 4.61
N SER A 12 -5.04 9.03 5.07
CA SER A 12 -6.01 7.94 5.21
C SER A 12 -7.36 8.41 4.71
N ILE A 13 -7.70 7.99 3.50
CA ILE A 13 -8.91 8.40 2.80
C ILE A 13 -9.98 7.35 3.07
N TYR A 14 -11.05 7.77 3.75
CA TYR A 14 -12.21 6.94 4.00
C TYR A 14 -13.24 7.17 2.89
N ILE A 15 -13.73 6.08 2.33
CA ILE A 15 -14.77 6.06 1.31
C ILE A 15 -15.88 5.13 1.78
N ASP A 16 -17.10 5.32 1.29
CA ASP A 16 -18.29 4.61 1.81
C ASP A 16 -18.15 3.08 1.85
N SER A 17 -17.26 2.52 1.02
CA SER A 17 -17.01 1.08 0.90
C SER A 17 -15.67 0.61 1.48
N GLY A 18 -14.90 1.48 2.17
CA GLY A 18 -13.58 1.09 2.68
C GLY A 18 -12.64 2.22 3.06
N VAL A 19 -11.34 1.94 3.00
CA VAL A 19 -10.27 2.88 3.35
C VAL A 19 -9.05 2.66 2.47
N GLN A 20 -8.38 3.76 2.12
CA GLN A 20 -7.07 3.80 1.49
C GLN A 20 -6.08 4.48 2.43
N HIS A 21 -4.91 3.88 2.60
CA HIS A 21 -3.75 4.44 3.28
C HIS A 21 -2.68 4.77 2.24
N VAL A 22 -2.16 5.99 2.30
CA VAL A 22 -1.08 6.43 1.40
C VAL A 22 0.20 6.60 2.20
N TYR A 23 1.25 5.89 1.79
CA TYR A 23 2.57 5.93 2.40
C TYR A 23 3.58 6.59 1.46
N LYS A 24 4.49 7.39 2.03
CA LYS A 24 5.59 8.02 1.29
C LYS A 24 6.91 7.84 2.04
N PHE A 25 7.91 7.32 1.34
CA PHE A 25 9.22 6.98 1.90
C PHE A 25 10.31 7.96 1.45
N PRO A 26 11.44 8.06 2.18
CA PRO A 26 12.53 8.98 1.83
C PRO A 26 13.23 8.68 0.49
N ASN A 27 13.07 7.48 -0.07
CA ASN A 27 13.62 7.08 -1.37
C ASN A 27 12.78 7.56 -2.57
N ASN A 28 11.77 8.42 -2.33
CA ASN A 28 10.80 8.92 -3.31
C ASN A 28 9.84 7.87 -3.87
N PHE A 29 9.78 6.68 -3.27
CA PHE A 29 8.70 5.73 -3.54
C PHE A 29 7.64 5.79 -2.45
N GLY A 30 6.47 5.23 -2.75
CA GLY A 30 5.37 5.15 -1.82
C GLY A 30 4.52 3.90 -2.04
N ALA A 31 3.44 3.82 -1.30
CA ALA A 31 2.45 2.76 -1.46
C ALA A 31 1.03 3.30 -1.29
N SER A 32 0.14 2.86 -2.17
CA SER A 32 -1.30 2.93 -1.96
C SER A 32 -1.78 1.59 -1.42
N VAL A 33 -2.24 1.56 -0.18
CA VAL A 33 -2.74 0.36 0.51
C VAL A 33 -4.22 0.51 0.76
N ILE A 34 -5.04 -0.24 0.05
CA ILE A 34 -6.49 -0.04 0.04
C ILE A 34 -7.22 -1.32 0.43
N LYS A 35 -8.33 -1.14 1.15
CA LYS A 35 -9.32 -2.18 1.42
C LYS A 35 -10.70 -1.59 1.22
N THR A 36 -11.34 -2.02 0.14
CA THR A 36 -12.73 -1.69 -0.19
C THR A 36 -13.50 -2.94 -0.58
N ASP A 37 -14.82 -2.86 -0.58
CA ASP A 37 -15.66 -3.95 -1.12
C ASP A 37 -15.37 -4.31 -2.59
N TYR A 38 -14.66 -3.44 -3.33
CA TYR A 38 -14.27 -3.63 -4.74
C TYR A 38 -12.80 -4.05 -4.91
N SER A 39 -11.96 -3.87 -3.89
CA SER A 39 -10.56 -4.31 -3.89
C SER A 39 -10.44 -5.84 -3.85
N TYR A 40 -9.30 -6.35 -4.31
CA TYR A 40 -8.99 -7.78 -4.29
C TYR A 40 -8.98 -8.36 -2.87
N GLY A 41 -10.09 -9.01 -2.49
CA GLY A 41 -10.26 -9.64 -1.19
C GLY A 41 -10.82 -8.72 -0.09
N GLY A 42 -11.20 -7.48 -0.41
CA GLY A 42 -11.64 -6.51 0.61
C GLY A 42 -12.91 -6.90 1.35
N LYS A 43 -13.90 -7.52 0.68
CA LYS A 43 -15.07 -8.13 1.33
C LYS A 43 -14.72 -9.23 2.35
N ARG A 44 -13.50 -9.79 2.26
CA ARG A 44 -12.95 -10.79 3.18
C ARG A 44 -12.02 -10.17 4.23
N GLY A 45 -11.94 -8.85 4.30
CA GLY A 45 -11.05 -8.12 5.21
C GLY A 45 -9.58 -8.05 4.75
N LEU A 46 -9.28 -8.44 3.51
CA LEU A 46 -7.93 -8.41 2.93
C LEU A 46 -7.66 -7.08 2.23
N TRP A 47 -6.39 -6.77 2.02
CA TRP A 47 -5.91 -5.53 1.44
C TRP A 47 -5.33 -5.77 0.05
N GLU A 48 -5.22 -4.70 -0.73
CA GLU A 48 -4.38 -4.65 -1.92
C GLU A 48 -3.37 -3.50 -1.82
N LEU A 49 -2.26 -3.63 -2.53
CA LEU A 49 -1.14 -2.69 -2.50
C LEU A 49 -0.67 -2.38 -3.92
N ALA A 50 -0.52 -1.09 -4.22
CA ALA A 50 0.16 -0.59 -5.41
C ALA A 50 1.40 0.23 -5.00
N VAL A 51 2.50 0.10 -5.74
CA VAL A 51 3.70 0.92 -5.55
C VAL A 51 3.49 2.27 -6.23
N LEU A 52 3.86 3.35 -5.55
CA LEU A 52 3.80 4.72 -6.08
C LEU A 52 5.21 5.22 -6.38
N ASP A 53 5.38 5.96 -7.47
CA ASP A 53 6.63 6.62 -7.83
C ASP A 53 6.76 8.01 -7.20
N ALA A 54 7.80 8.75 -7.60
CA ALA A 54 8.12 10.08 -7.07
C ALA A 54 7.05 11.15 -7.35
N ASN A 55 6.19 10.93 -8.35
CA ASN A 55 5.07 11.80 -8.69
C ASN A 55 3.78 11.36 -8.00
N ASP A 56 3.84 10.38 -7.10
CA ASP A 56 2.71 9.73 -6.43
C ASP A 56 1.78 8.96 -7.41
N ASP A 57 2.28 8.63 -8.62
CA ASP A 57 1.59 7.83 -9.62
C ASP A 57 1.89 6.33 -9.41
N ILE A 58 0.91 5.46 -9.73
CA ILE A 58 1.14 4.01 -9.68
C ILE A 58 2.21 3.63 -10.70
N THR A 59 3.26 2.94 -10.22
CA THR A 59 4.32 2.43 -11.07
C THR A 59 4.35 0.91 -11.07
N TYR A 60 4.50 0.36 -12.27
CA TYR A 60 4.71 -1.07 -12.51
C TYR A 60 6.19 -1.38 -12.74
N HIS A 61 7.06 -0.37 -12.77
CA HIS A 61 8.47 -0.52 -13.11
C HIS A 61 9.34 -0.71 -11.86
N THR A 62 8.99 -1.68 -11.00
CA THR A 62 9.76 -1.98 -9.78
C THR A 62 10.10 -3.47 -9.68
N PRO A 63 11.24 -3.84 -9.06
CA PRO A 63 11.57 -5.24 -8.86
C PRO A 63 10.64 -5.95 -7.87
N ILE A 64 9.79 -5.21 -7.15
CA ILE A 64 8.84 -5.73 -6.16
C ILE A 64 7.63 -6.35 -6.86
N THR A 65 7.00 -5.58 -7.76
CA THR A 65 5.83 -6.02 -8.51
C THR A 65 5.71 -5.26 -9.82
N GLN A 66 5.10 -5.94 -10.79
CA GLN A 66 4.71 -5.38 -12.09
C GLN A 66 3.19 -5.18 -12.18
N ASP A 67 2.46 -5.37 -11.07
CA ASP A 67 1.00 -5.20 -10.97
C ASP A 67 0.57 -4.89 -9.51
N VAL A 68 -0.71 -4.59 -9.29
CA VAL A 68 -1.32 -4.47 -7.96
C VAL A 68 -1.32 -5.82 -7.25
N ILE A 69 -0.85 -5.84 -6.00
CA ILE A 69 -0.81 -7.06 -5.19
C ILE A 69 -2.08 -7.14 -4.34
N GLY A 70 -2.98 -8.05 -4.70
CA GLY A 70 -4.25 -8.26 -3.97
C GLY A 70 -4.20 -9.32 -2.87
N HIS A 71 -5.30 -9.48 -2.15
CA HIS A 71 -5.54 -10.54 -1.16
C HIS A 71 -4.52 -10.60 -0.01
N LEU A 72 -4.05 -9.44 0.45
CA LEU A 72 -3.04 -9.33 1.50
C LEU A 72 -3.65 -9.29 2.90
N ALA A 73 -3.13 -10.13 3.79
CA ALA A 73 -3.26 -9.86 5.22
C ALA A 73 -2.33 -8.71 5.61
N TRP A 74 -2.63 -7.97 6.68
CA TRP A 74 -1.84 -6.79 7.10
C TRP A 74 -0.34 -7.09 7.26
N LYS A 75 0.02 -8.25 7.83
CA LYS A 75 1.43 -8.69 7.94
C LYS A 75 2.17 -8.74 6.59
N ASN A 76 1.47 -9.04 5.50
CA ASN A 76 2.04 -9.09 4.17
C ASN A 76 2.14 -7.68 3.57
N VAL A 77 1.18 -6.80 3.89
CA VAL A 77 1.29 -5.37 3.57
C VAL A 77 2.55 -4.79 4.20
N GLU A 78 2.77 -5.03 5.50
CA GLU A 78 3.97 -4.56 6.23
C GLU A 78 5.27 -5.05 5.59
N LYS A 79 5.30 -6.31 5.11
CA LYS A 79 6.43 -6.86 4.38
C LYS A 79 6.72 -6.05 3.10
N PHE A 80 5.70 -5.75 2.29
CA PHE A 80 5.88 -4.98 1.07
C PHE A 80 6.21 -3.51 1.34
N LEU A 81 5.67 -2.91 2.40
CA LEU A 81 6.06 -1.56 2.83
C LEU A 81 7.55 -1.50 3.18
N ALA A 82 8.09 -2.53 3.83
CA ALA A 82 9.54 -2.64 4.08
C ALA A 82 10.32 -2.74 2.77
N GLU A 83 9.91 -3.62 1.84
CA GLU A 83 10.57 -3.78 0.55
C GLU A 83 10.58 -2.49 -0.28
N ILE A 84 9.46 -1.75 -0.31
CA ILE A 84 9.36 -0.47 -1.03
C ILE A 84 10.26 0.59 -0.40
N LYS A 85 10.30 0.65 0.94
CA LYS A 85 11.16 1.60 1.66
C LYS A 85 12.65 1.37 1.40
N ASP A 86 13.04 0.13 1.11
CA ASP A 86 14.44 -0.26 0.89
C ASP A 86 14.85 -0.32 -0.60
N LEU A 87 13.97 0.13 -1.52
CA LEU A 87 14.32 0.43 -2.93
C LEU A 87 15.34 1.57 -3.03
#